data_AF-A0A1S8CT55-F1
#
_entry.id   AF-A0A1S8CT55-F1
#
_cell.length_a   1.000
_cell.length_b   1.000
_cell.length_c   1.000
_cell.angle_alpha   90.00
_cell.angle_beta   90.00
_cell.angle_gamma   90.00
#
_symmetry.space_group_name_H-M   'P 1'
#
loop_
_entity.id
_entity.type
_entity.pdbx_description
1 polymer ?
#
loop_
_entity_poly.entity_id
_entity_poly.type
_entity_poly.pdbx_seq_one_letter_code
_entity_poly.pdbx_strand_id
1 'polypeptide(L)'
;MANLEHAINNYKPQSELYVQYFLNQYSDRVQLQFVSALYHGRTHLGQTSFCIEGEHPAQVGTLNADHISKNEYARLISEKGNNVVTYLNTFRECAYNSDFDINNL
;
A
#
# COMPACT_ATOMS: atom_id res chain seq x y z
N MET A 1 -2.92 6.66 -17.08
CA MET A 1 -2.47 5.31 -16.65
C MET A 1 -3.00 5.07 -15.26
N ALA A 2 -3.34 3.83 -14.89
CA ALA A 2 -3.74 3.50 -13.53
C ALA A 2 -2.54 3.68 -12.58
N ASN A 3 -2.70 4.47 -11.52
CA ASN A 3 -1.69 4.81 -10.51
C ASN A 3 -2.05 4.20 -9.15
N LEU A 4 -1.23 4.47 -8.13
CA LEU A 4 -1.48 3.96 -6.78
C LEU A 4 -2.82 4.43 -6.22
N GLU A 5 -3.15 5.71 -6.38
CA GLU A 5 -4.42 6.25 -5.89
C GLU A 5 -5.63 5.52 -6.50
N HIS A 6 -5.59 5.29 -7.82
CA HIS A 6 -6.63 4.50 -8.50
C HIS A 6 -6.71 3.08 -7.95
N ALA A 7 -5.58 2.43 -7.67
CA ALA A 7 -5.55 1.10 -7.08
C ALA A 7 -6.22 1.07 -5.69
N ILE A 8 -5.86 2.01 -4.81
CA ILE A 8 -6.43 2.12 -3.47
C ILE A 8 -7.95 2.34 -3.53
N ASN A 9 -8.42 3.23 -4.41
CA ASN A 9 -9.85 3.55 -4.53
C ASN A 9 -10.70 2.39 -5.07
N ASN A 10 -10.11 1.45 -5.80
CA ASN A 10 -10.83 0.34 -6.43
C ASN A 10 -10.64 -1.01 -5.73
N TYR A 11 -9.76 -1.09 -4.73
CA TYR A 11 -9.53 -2.33 -4.01
C TYR A 11 -10.71 -2.69 -3.09
N LYS A 12 -11.04 -3.98 -3.04
CA LYS A 12 -12.01 -4.56 -2.10
C LYS A 12 -11.41 -5.83 -1.49
N PRO A 13 -11.44 -6.00 -0.16
CA PRO A 13 -11.02 -7.24 0.48
C PRO A 13 -11.81 -8.44 -0.04
N GLN A 14 -11.10 -9.47 -0.51
CA GLN A 14 -11.71 -10.67 -1.07
C GLN A 14 -10.70 -11.84 -1.02
N SER A 15 -11.01 -12.97 -1.66
CA SER A 15 -10.13 -14.13 -1.76
C SER A 15 -8.82 -13.81 -2.47
N GLU A 16 -7.77 -14.57 -2.18
CA GLU A 16 -6.45 -14.47 -2.83
C GLU A 16 -6.54 -14.44 -4.36
N LEU A 17 -7.37 -15.31 -4.94
CA LEU A 17 -7.59 -15.36 -6.39
C LEU A 17 -8.12 -14.03 -6.94
N TYR A 18 -9.06 -13.40 -6.25
CA TYR A 18 -9.59 -12.10 -6.67
C TYR A 18 -8.55 -11.00 -6.52
N VAL A 19 -7.77 -11.02 -5.43
CA VAL A 19 -6.66 -10.08 -5.24
C VAL A 19 -5.64 -10.22 -6.37
N GLN A 20 -5.31 -11.44 -6.80
CA GLN A 20 -4.43 -11.66 -7.94
C GLN A 20 -5.00 -11.04 -9.22
N TYR A 21 -6.29 -11.24 -9.51
CA TYR A 21 -6.94 -10.62 -10.67
C TYR A 21 -6.94 -9.09 -10.60
N PHE A 22 -7.15 -8.53 -9.42
CA PHE A 22 -7.07 -7.09 -9.17
C PHE A 22 -5.66 -6.56 -9.44
N LEU A 23 -4.62 -7.18 -8.88
CA LEU A 23 -3.23 -6.76 -9.07
C LEU A 23 -2.82 -6.81 -10.54
N ASN A 24 -3.29 -7.83 -11.28
CA ASN A 24 -3.01 -7.97 -12.71
C ASN A 24 -3.56 -6.84 -13.60
N GLN A 25 -4.44 -5.96 -13.07
CA GLN A 25 -4.88 -4.74 -13.77
C GLN A 25 -3.86 -3.60 -13.73
N TYR A 26 -2.80 -3.74 -12.93
CA TYR A 26 -1.82 -2.70 -12.65
C TYR A 26 -0.42 -3.15 -13.06
N SER A 27 0.41 -2.17 -13.43
CA SER A 27 1.83 -2.41 -13.70
C SER A 27 2.57 -2.91 -12.44
N ASP A 28 3.68 -3.61 -12.64
CA ASP A 28 4.53 -4.15 -11.57
C ASP A 28 4.94 -3.09 -10.54
N ARG A 29 5.24 -1.87 -11.03
CA ARG A 29 5.53 -0.72 -10.17
C ARG A 29 4.36 -0.38 -9.25
N VAL A 30 3.14 -0.31 -9.79
CA VAL A 30 1.95 0.03 -9.00
C VAL A 30 1.57 -1.10 -8.04
N GLN A 31 1.82 -2.36 -8.41
CA GLN A 31 1.65 -3.50 -7.51
C GLN A 31 2.60 -3.40 -6.30
N LEU A 32 3.88 -3.10 -6.53
CA LEU A 32 4.86 -2.88 -5.45
C LEU A 32 4.48 -1.68 -4.58
N GLN A 33 4.10 -0.55 -5.18
CA GLN A 33 3.59 0.63 -4.46
C GLN A 33 2.38 0.28 -3.59
N PHE A 34 1.44 -0.52 -4.10
CA PHE A 34 0.25 -0.92 -3.36
C PHE A 34 0.62 -1.75 -2.13
N VAL A 35 1.53 -2.72 -2.27
CA VAL A 35 2.02 -3.51 -1.15
C VAL A 35 2.78 -2.63 -0.16
N SER A 36 3.68 -1.78 -0.63
CA SER A 36 4.43 -0.82 0.20
C SER A 36 3.51 0.11 1.01
N ALA A 37 2.45 0.62 0.40
CA ALA A 37 1.45 1.46 1.07
C ALA A 37 0.78 0.73 2.24
N LEU A 38 0.55 -0.58 2.15
CA LEU A 38 0.04 -1.38 3.27
C LEU A 38 1.01 -1.45 4.43
N TYR A 39 2.31 -1.58 4.15
CA TYR A 39 3.33 -1.60 5.19
C TYR A 39 3.48 -0.23 5.84
N HIS A 40 3.56 0.85 5.06
CA HIS A 40 3.59 2.22 5.57
C HIS A 40 2.38 2.52 6.46
N GLY A 41 1.18 2.20 5.98
CA GLY A 41 -0.06 2.39 6.73
C GLY A 41 -0.13 1.54 8.00
N ARG A 42 0.37 0.30 7.97
CA ARG A 42 0.46 -0.56 9.16
C ARG A 42 1.44 0.00 10.20
N THR A 43 2.61 0.45 9.77
CA THR A 43 3.64 1.03 10.66
C THR A 43 3.10 2.28 11.35
N HIS A 44 2.27 3.07 10.66
CA HIS A 44 1.69 4.30 11.17
C HIS A 44 0.29 4.15 11.78
N LEU A 45 -0.12 2.94 12.18
CA LEU A 45 -1.41 2.74 12.85
C LEU A 45 -1.52 3.62 14.10
N GLY A 46 -2.60 4.39 14.19
CA GLY A 46 -2.85 5.34 15.28
C GLY A 46 -2.09 6.67 15.14
N GLN A 47 -1.28 6.83 14.10
CA GLN A 47 -0.68 8.11 13.72
C GLN A 47 -1.54 8.81 12.68
N THR A 48 -1.46 10.14 12.66
CA THR A 48 -2.15 10.97 11.67
C THR A 48 -1.18 11.53 10.63
N SER A 49 0.12 11.36 10.77
CA SER A 49 1.17 11.85 9.85
C SER A 49 2.33 10.87 9.81
N PHE A 50 3.20 10.97 8.80
CA PHE A 50 4.44 10.19 8.72
C PHE A 50 5.48 10.72 9.71
N CYS A 51 5.31 10.38 10.99
CA CYS A 51 6.12 10.89 12.10
C CYS A 51 7.17 9.88 12.61
N ILE A 52 7.19 8.65 12.10
CA ILE A 52 8.10 7.61 12.55
C ILE A 52 9.44 7.78 11.82
N GLU A 53 10.50 8.00 12.60
CA GLU A 53 11.86 8.17 12.08
C GLU A 53 12.31 6.92 11.32
N GLY A 54 12.89 7.11 10.14
CA GLY A 54 13.37 6.02 9.28
C GLY A 54 12.28 5.28 8.51
N GLU A 55 11.00 5.65 8.68
CA GLU A 55 9.84 5.00 8.04
C GLU A 55 9.07 5.98 7.13
N HIS A 56 9.56 7.21 6.97
CA HIS A 56 8.89 8.21 6.13
C HIS A 56 8.93 7.78 4.65
N PRO A 57 7.79 7.76 3.92
CA PRO A 57 7.76 7.32 2.52
C PRO A 57 8.68 8.08 1.58
N ALA A 58 8.89 9.39 1.78
CA ALA A 58 9.88 10.16 1.02
C ALA A 58 11.35 9.70 1.21
N GLN A 59 11.65 8.96 2.29
CA GLN A 59 12.99 8.43 2.58
C GLN A 59 13.09 6.95 2.17
N VAL A 60 12.08 6.15 2.52
CA VAL A 60 12.08 4.69 2.32
C VAL A 60 11.53 4.29 0.96
N GLY A 61 10.65 5.09 0.37
CA GLY A 61 9.92 4.73 -0.86
C GLY A 61 9.26 3.35 -0.70
N THR A 62 9.54 2.46 -1.65
CA THR A 62 9.06 1.08 -1.65
C THR A 62 10.03 0.06 -1.04
N LEU A 63 11.13 0.49 -0.42
CA LEU A 63 12.14 -0.43 0.17
C LEU A 63 11.58 -1.29 1.31
N ASN A 64 10.47 -0.88 1.92
CA ASN A 64 9.77 -1.69 2.92
C ASN A 64 9.08 -2.95 2.33
N ALA A 65 9.00 -3.08 1.01
CA ALA A 65 8.32 -4.17 0.31
C ALA A 65 9.10 -4.75 -0.90
N ASP A 66 10.25 -4.20 -1.25
CA ASP A 66 11.03 -4.60 -2.45
C ASP A 66 11.61 -6.02 -2.36
N HIS A 67 11.87 -6.50 -1.15
CA HIS A 67 12.34 -7.85 -0.84
C HIS A 67 11.25 -8.93 -1.00
N ILE A 68 9.98 -8.52 -1.13
CA ILE A 68 8.85 -9.44 -1.25
C ILE A 68 8.69 -9.85 -2.71
N SER A 69 8.68 -11.16 -2.96
CA SER A 69 8.49 -11.68 -4.32
C SER A 69 7.06 -11.41 -4.80
N LYS A 70 6.92 -10.98 -6.07
CA LYS A 70 5.62 -10.57 -6.65
C LYS A 70 4.55 -11.67 -6.59
N ASN A 71 4.95 -12.93 -6.70
CA ASN A 71 4.04 -14.08 -6.56
C ASN A 71 3.45 -14.24 -5.14
N GLU A 72 3.97 -13.53 -4.15
CA GLU A 72 3.46 -13.54 -2.76
C GLU A 72 2.46 -12.41 -2.48
N TYR A 73 2.37 -11.40 -3.35
CA TYR A 73 1.55 -10.20 -3.09
C TYR A 73 0.09 -10.54 -2.84
N ALA A 74 -0.51 -11.38 -3.68
CA ALA A 74 -1.92 -11.75 -3.55
C ALA A 74 -2.21 -12.45 -2.21
N ARG A 75 -1.37 -13.44 -1.85
CA ARG A 75 -1.46 -14.14 -0.57
C ARG A 75 -1.36 -13.16 0.60
N LEU A 76 -0.30 -12.36 0.65
CA LEU A 76 -0.05 -11.39 1.73
C LEU A 76 -1.16 -10.37 1.91
N ILE A 77 -1.75 -9.88 0.82
CA ILE A 77 -2.86 -8.94 0.86
C ILE A 77 -4.13 -9.65 1.37
N SER A 78 -4.43 -10.84 0.88
CA SER A 78 -5.63 -11.60 1.28
C SER A 78 -5.59 -12.05 2.74
N GLU A 79 -4.43 -12.46 3.25
CA GLU A 79 -4.21 -12.84 4.66
C GLU A 79 -4.49 -11.68 5.63
N LYS A 80 -4.28 -10.43 5.20
CA LYS A 80 -4.60 -9.23 6.00
C LYS A 80 -6.11 -8.96 6.07
N GLY A 81 -6.91 -9.54 5.19
CA GLY A 81 -8.36 -9.42 5.16
C GLY A 81 -8.83 -7.96 5.19
N ASN A 82 -9.77 -7.65 6.10
CA ASN A 82 -10.33 -6.30 6.23
C ASN A 82 -9.30 -5.26 6.72
N ASN A 83 -8.19 -5.67 7.34
CA ASN A 83 -7.15 -4.74 7.78
C ASN A 83 -6.50 -3.99 6.62
N VAL A 84 -6.58 -4.52 5.40
CA VAL A 84 -6.10 -3.83 4.19
C VAL A 84 -6.74 -2.45 4.06
N VAL A 85 -8.05 -2.34 4.28
CA VAL A 85 -8.76 -1.05 4.21
C VAL A 85 -8.26 -0.09 5.28
N THR A 86 -8.10 -0.58 6.52
CA THR A 86 -7.54 0.21 7.61
C THR A 86 -6.15 0.73 7.27
N TYR A 87 -5.26 -0.11 6.77
CA TYR A 87 -3.88 0.27 6.46
C TYR A 87 -3.81 1.29 5.32
N LEU A 88 -4.58 1.09 4.25
CA LEU A 88 -4.62 2.05 3.14
C LEU A 88 -5.22 3.39 3.55
N ASN A 89 -6.24 3.40 4.41
CA ASN A 89 -6.81 4.63 4.93
C ASN A 89 -5.83 5.37 5.84
N THR A 90 -5.14 4.66 6.75
CA THR A 90 -4.09 5.26 7.57
C THR A 90 -2.97 5.83 6.72
N PHE A 91 -2.51 5.11 5.70
CA PHE A 91 -1.50 5.61 4.76
C PHE A 91 -1.95 6.90 4.07
N ARG A 92 -3.20 6.96 3.58
CA ARG A 92 -3.76 8.16 2.94
C ARG A 92 -3.89 9.35 3.89
N GLU A 93 -4.36 9.10 5.11
CA GLU A 93 -4.46 10.14 6.14
C GLU A 93 -3.08 10.71 6.48
N CYS A 94 -2.10 9.83 6.70
CA CYS A 94 -0.73 10.24 6.96
C CYS A 94 -0.13 11.02 5.78
N ALA A 95 -0.37 10.56 4.56
CA ALA A 95 0.11 11.25 3.36
C ALA A 95 -0.49 12.64 3.20
N TYR A 96 -1.81 12.77 3.43
CA TYR A 96 -2.49 14.05 3.39
C TYR A 96 -1.94 15.04 4.43
N ASN A 97 -1.76 14.61 5.68
CA ASN A 97 -1.27 15.48 6.75
C ASN A 97 0.25 15.74 6.69
N SER A 98 0.98 15.00 5.87
CA SER A 98 2.42 15.18 5.64
C SER A 98 2.73 15.81 4.28
N ASP A 99 1.72 16.34 3.55
CA ASP A 99 1.86 16.91 2.20
C ASP A 99 2.60 15.96 1.22
N PHE A 100 2.40 14.65 1.37
CA PHE A 100 3.03 13.62 0.55
C PHE A 100 2.09 13.15 -0.56
N ASP A 101 2.51 13.31 -1.82
CA ASP A 101 1.79 12.73 -2.96
C ASP A 101 2.03 11.22 -3.03
N ILE A 102 0.98 10.45 -2.74
CA ILE A 102 1.01 8.99 -2.75
C ILE A 102 1.42 8.40 -4.10
N ASN A 103 1.23 9.12 -5.21
CA ASN A 103 1.61 8.63 -6.54
C ASN A 103 3.12 8.73 -6.79
N ASN A 104 3.86 9.45 -5.93
CA ASN A 104 5.32 9.54 -5.94
C ASN A 104 6.01 8.51 -5.04
N LEU A 105 5.26 7.63 -4.37
CA LEU A 105 5.81 6.48 -3.64
C LEU A 105 6.68 5.60 -4.56
#